data_AF-A0A7L4D1S3-F1
#
_entry.id   AF-A0A7L4D1S3-F1
#
_cell.length_a   1.000
_cell.length_b   1.000
_cell.length_c   1.000
_cell.angle_alpha   90.00
_cell.angle_beta   90.00
_cell.angle_gamma   90.00
#
_symmetry.space_group_name_H-M   'P 1'
#
loop_
_entity.id
_entity.type
_entity.pdbx_description
1 polymer ?
#
loop_
_entity_poly.entity_id
_entity_poly.type
_entity_poly.pdbx_seq_one_letter_code
_entity_poly.pdbx_strand_id
1 'polypeptide(L)' 'GIPIRTTPDTLTTVQYAGLLHQLTMKARLTVREIDPQNELTFLRIRSKKHEIMVAPEKDYLLIVVQNPCE' A
#
# COMPACT_ATOMS: atom_id res chain seq x y z
N GLY A 1 1.71 -5.42 -8.22
CA GLY A 1 0.58 -6.34 -8.13
C GLY A 1 -0.37 -6.11 -9.28
N ILE A 2 -1.30 -7.05 -9.53
CA ILE A 2 -2.32 -6.93 -10.58
C ILE A 2 -3.62 -6.40 -9.93
N PRO A 3 -4.19 -5.29 -10.39
CA PRO A 3 -5.43 -4.76 -9.82
C PRO A 3 -6.62 -5.66 -10.16
N ILE A 4 -7.48 -5.95 -9.16
CA ILE A 4 -8.66 -6.81 -9.31
C ILE A 4 -9.94 -5.98 -9.46
N ARG A 5 -10.06 -4.92 -8.65
CA ARG A 5 -11.15 -3.93 -8.70
C ARG A 5 -10.55 -2.54 -8.54
N THR A 6 -11.03 -1.59 -9.31
CA THR A 6 -10.49 -0.23 -9.37
C THR A 6 -11.63 0.77 -9.40
N THR A 7 -11.47 1.88 -8.70
CA THR A 7 -12.31 3.07 -8.81
C THR A 7 -11.69 4.19 -9.66
N PRO A 8 -10.34 4.40 -9.67
CA PRO A 8 -9.72 5.38 -10.57
C PRO A 8 -9.47 4.78 -11.96
N ASP A 9 -8.85 5.57 -12.84
CA ASP A 9 -8.49 5.15 -14.18
C ASP A 9 -7.50 3.96 -14.18
N THR A 10 -7.61 3.11 -15.19
CA THR A 10 -6.86 1.85 -15.26
C THR A 10 -5.35 2.08 -15.33
N LEU A 11 -4.90 3.15 -16.00
CA LEU A 11 -3.47 3.43 -16.21
C LEU A 11 -2.79 3.83 -14.90
N THR A 12 -3.35 4.79 -14.17
CA THR A 12 -2.83 5.16 -12.85
C THR A 12 -2.91 3.96 -11.91
N THR A 13 -4.01 3.20 -11.94
CA THR A 13 -4.17 2.05 -11.04
C THR A 13 -3.08 1.00 -11.22
N VAL A 14 -2.70 0.67 -12.46
CA VAL A 14 -1.62 -0.28 -12.71
C VAL A 14 -0.28 0.23 -12.18
N GLN A 15 0.01 1.52 -12.36
CA GLN A 15 1.24 2.13 -11.82
C GLN A 15 1.25 2.10 -10.28
N TYR A 16 0.18 2.56 -9.63
CA TYR A 16 0.06 2.53 -8.17
C TYR A 16 0.15 1.10 -7.62
N ALA A 17 -0.57 0.15 -8.22
CA ALA A 17 -0.55 -1.25 -7.78
C ALA A 17 0.83 -1.91 -7.95
N GLY A 18 1.60 -1.52 -8.97
CA GLY A 18 2.98 -1.97 -9.16
C GLY A 18 3.89 -1.45 -8.04
N LEU A 19 3.93 -0.12 -7.88
CA LEU A 19 4.83 0.58 -6.95
C LEU A 19 4.50 0.27 -5.49
N LEU A 20 3.22 0.34 -5.10
CA LEU A 20 2.81 0.11 -3.71
C LEU A 20 2.97 -1.35 -3.29
N HIS A 21 2.81 -2.30 -4.22
CA HIS A 21 3.10 -3.69 -3.93
C HIS A 21 4.58 -3.89 -3.57
N GLN A 22 5.50 -3.37 -4.40
CA GLN A 22 6.93 -3.45 -4.11
C GLN A 22 7.30 -2.76 -2.79
N LEU A 23 6.73 -1.59 -2.53
CA LEU A 23 6.94 -0.86 -1.29
C LEU A 23 6.46 -1.65 -0.06
N THR A 24 5.25 -2.21 -0.12
CA THR A 24 4.67 -2.98 0.99
C THR A 24 5.49 -4.24 1.27
N MET A 25 5.98 -4.91 0.23
CA MET A 25 6.86 -6.07 0.37
C MET A 25 8.16 -5.71 1.10
N LYS A 26 8.80 -4.60 0.71
CA LYS A 26 10.01 -4.11 1.40
C LYS A 26 9.72 -3.71 2.84
N ALA A 27 8.63 -2.97 3.08
CA ALA A 27 8.23 -2.56 4.41
C ALA A 27 7.99 -3.77 5.34
N ARG A 28 7.34 -4.82 4.83
CA ARG A 28 7.13 -6.06 5.59
C ARG A 28 8.44 -6.75 5.96
N LEU A 29 9.40 -6.81 5.04
CA LEU A 29 10.73 -7.36 5.31
C LEU A 29 11.46 -6.53 6.37
N THR A 30 11.46 -5.20 6.25
CA THR A 30 12.10 -4.31 7.22
C THR A 30 11.47 -4.41 8.61
N VAL A 31 10.14 -4.52 8.73
CA VAL A 31 9.49 -4.74 10.03
C VAL A 31 9.94 -6.06 10.66
N ARG A 32 10.02 -7.14 9.88
CA ARG A 32 10.50 -8.45 10.35
C ARG A 32 11.99 -8.48 10.68
N GLU A 33 12.81 -7.66 10.01
CA GLU A 33 14.23 -7.50 10.33
C GLU A 33 14.45 -6.80 11.68
N ILE A 34 13.55 -5.89 12.07
CA ILE A 34 13.58 -5.22 13.37
C ILE A 34 13.09 -6.17 14.48
N ASP A 35 11.95 -6.82 14.26
CA ASP A 35 11.41 -7.83 15.17
C ASP A 35 10.69 -8.93 14.35
N PRO A 36 11.19 -10.18 14.36
CA PRO A 36 10.59 -11.27 13.58
C PRO A 36 9.18 -11.68 14.07
N GLN A 37 8.74 -11.24 15.25
CA GLN A 37 7.39 -11.47 15.75
C GLN A 37 6.39 -10.43 15.26
N ASN A 38 6.86 -9.31 14.68
CA ASN A 38 6.00 -8.23 14.22
C ASN A 38 5.60 -8.45 12.76
N GLU A 39 4.30 -8.33 12.50
CA GLU A 39 3.74 -8.40 11.15
C GLU A 39 3.24 -7.01 10.72
N LEU A 40 3.49 -6.65 9.46
CA LEU A 40 2.95 -5.42 8.88
C LEU A 40 1.45 -5.57 8.66
N THR A 41 0.65 -4.95 9.53
CA THR A 41 -0.83 -4.97 9.46
C THR A 41 -1.38 -3.80 8.64
N PHE A 42 -0.72 -2.64 8.69
CA PHE A 42 -1.19 -1.44 8.03
C PHE A 42 -0.04 -0.51 7.67
N LEU A 43 -0.08 0.07 6.47
CA LEU A 43 0.90 1.03 5.97
C LEU A 43 0.18 2.32 5.55
N ARG A 44 0.51 3.43 6.20
CA ARG A 44 -0.06 4.76 5.91
C ARG A 44 1.05 5.70 5.46
N ILE A 45 0.94 6.22 4.24
CA ILE A 45 1.90 7.13 3.62
C ILE A 45 1.21 8.46 3.38
N ARG A 46 1.59 9.49 4.14
CA ARG A 46 1.05 10.84 3.98
C ARG A 46 2.01 11.70 3.16
N SER A 47 1.50 12.30 2.10
CA SER A 47 2.17 13.37 1.35
C SER A 47 1.34 14.65 1.47
N LYS A 48 1.86 15.77 0.94
CA LYS A 48 1.13 17.05 0.93
C LYS A 48 -0.14 17.02 0.07
N LYS A 49 -0.17 16.18 -0.97
CA LYS A 49 -1.28 16.11 -1.93
C LYS A 49 -2.21 14.94 -1.71
N HIS A 50 -1.65 13.82 -1.25
CA HIS A 50 -2.38 12.57 -1.12
C HIS A 50 -1.96 11.84 0.16
N GLU A 51 -2.89 11.10 0.72
CA GLU A 51 -2.63 10.13 1.75
C GLU A 51 -3.00 8.75 1.20
N ILE A 52 -2.03 7.84 1.25
CA ILE A 52 -2.16 6.48 0.73
C ILE A 52 -2.21 5.54 1.92
N MET A 53 -3.25 4.74 2.00
CA MET A 53 -3.43 3.71 3.01
C MET A 53 -3.38 2.36 2.32
N VAL A 54 -2.52 1.47 2.81
CA VAL A 54 -2.34 0.12 2.28
C VAL A 54 -2.55 -0.87 3.43
N ALA A 55 -3.54 -1.75 3.27
CA ALA A 55 -3.81 -2.84 4.18
C ALA A 55 -3.52 -4.18 3.46
N PRO A 56 -2.45 -4.90 3.83
CA PRO A 56 -2.24 -6.27 3.39
C PRO A 56 -3.18 -7.23 4.12
N GLU A 57 -3.92 -8.05 3.38
CA GLU A 57 -4.76 -9.13 3.90
C GLU A 57 -4.51 -10.40 3.07
N LYS A 58 -3.80 -11.37 3.65
CA LYS A 58 -3.38 -12.61 2.97
C LYS A 58 -2.71 -12.32 1.62
N ASP A 59 -3.32 -12.75 0.52
CA ASP A 59 -2.84 -12.58 -0.85
C ASP A 59 -3.32 -11.28 -1.52
N TYR A 60 -4.07 -10.45 -0.79
CA TYR A 60 -4.66 -9.23 -1.30
C TYR A 60 -4.04 -7.99 -0.65
N LEU A 61 -4.03 -6.91 -1.43
CA LEU A 61 -3.64 -5.58 -0.98
C LEU A 61 -4.82 -4.65 -1.23
N LEU A 62 -5.40 -4.12 -0.15
CA LEU A 62 -6.34 -3.02 -0.24
C LEU A 62 -5.55 -1.71 -0.24
N ILE A 63 -5.72 -0.93 -1.30
CA ILE A 63 -5.07 0.37 -1.46
C ILE A 63 -6.16 1.44 -1.52
N VAL A 64 -6.04 2.44 -0.67
CA VAL A 64 -6.92 3.61 -0.64
C VAL A 64 -6.06 4.85 -0.84
N VAL A 65 -6.45 5.70 -1.79
CA VAL A 65 -5.86 7.02 -2.00
C VAL A 65 -6.89 8.05 -1.61
N GLN A 66 -6.58 8.87 -0.62
CA GLN A 66 -7.44 9.94 -0.12
C GLN A 66 -6.71 11.28 -0.16
N ASN A 67 -7.49 12.37 -0.11
CA ASN A 67 -6.91 13.69 0.11
C ASN A 67 -6.49 13.80 1.57
N PRO A 68 -5.30 14.34 1.88
CA PRO A 68 -4.90 14.58 3.26
C PRO A 68 -5.83 15.65 3.83
N CYS A 69 -6.57 15.34 4.90
CA CYS A 69 -7.27 16.39 5.65
C CYS A 69 -6.25 17.40 6.15
N GLU A 70 -6.45 18.68 5.81
CA GLU A 70 -5.80 19.81 6.49
C GLU A 70 -6.16 19.84 7.98
#